data_AF-A0A9W9C3H2-F1
#
_entry.id   AF-A0A9W9C3H2-F1
#
_cell.length_a   1.000
_cell.length_b   1.000
_cell.length_c   1.000
_cell.angle_alpha   90.00
_cell.angle_beta   90.00
_cell.angle_gamma   90.00
#
_symmetry.space_group_name_H-M   'P 1'
#
loop_
_entity.id
_entity.type
_entity.pdbx_description
1 polymer ?
#
loop_
_entity_poly.entity_id
_entity_poly.type
_entity_poly.pdbx_seq_one_letter_code
_entity_poly.pdbx_strand_id
1 'polypeptide(L)'
;MKCNCYMWAGPSNYQISGYDRLVARLQSAALPIIMSEYGVNIQNPRKFEETSALYSPAMSQVFSGGCAYEFWEGSNAYGLVELVNQEQARSTPAWAVEKSRESALARADDPKKTAEKRQTERGPLSIFHDFVNYKANLDATRGIDMNWEGDVMESEAAERGTVDLSQRQWPWEPENQVPDTVVDWTETEGVVNGRGLLYVM
;
A
#
# COMPACT_ATOMS: atom_id res chain seq x y z
N MET A 1 2.48 -5.80 -10.77
CA MET A 1 3.19 -4.57 -11.20
C MET A 1 2.96 -3.46 -10.18
N LYS A 2 3.96 -2.62 -9.90
CA LYS A 2 3.84 -1.45 -9.01
C LYS A 2 3.58 -0.18 -9.82
N CYS A 3 2.64 0.66 -9.40
CA CYS A 3 2.31 1.94 -10.03
C CYS A 3 2.34 3.06 -8.99
N ASN A 4 3.23 4.05 -9.15
CA ASN A 4 3.20 5.27 -8.35
C ASN A 4 2.29 6.28 -9.05
N CYS A 5 1.21 6.72 -8.39
CA CYS A 5 0.16 7.51 -9.02
C CYS A 5 -0.18 8.77 -8.22
N TYR A 6 0.26 9.92 -8.73
CA TYR A 6 0.05 11.24 -8.12
C TYR A 6 -0.84 12.17 -8.96
N MET A 7 -1.70 11.60 -9.82
CA MET A 7 -2.46 12.37 -10.82
C MET A 7 -3.73 13.04 -10.26
N TRP A 8 -4.20 12.63 -9.07
CA TRP A 8 -5.38 13.21 -8.45
C TRP A 8 -5.02 14.43 -7.60
N ALA A 9 -4.95 15.60 -8.21
CA ALA A 9 -4.59 16.84 -7.52
C ALA A 9 -5.78 17.81 -7.38
N GLY A 10 -6.04 18.27 -6.15
CA GLY A 10 -7.07 19.27 -5.85
C GLY A 10 -8.50 18.79 -6.13
N PRO A 11 -9.45 19.71 -6.40
CA PRO A 11 -10.81 19.32 -6.82
C PRO A 11 -10.73 18.54 -8.13
N SER A 12 -10.83 17.22 -8.03
CA SER A 12 -10.64 16.30 -9.14
C SER A 12 -11.74 15.24 -9.14
N ASN A 13 -11.75 14.42 -10.19
CA ASN A 13 -12.62 13.27 -10.33
C ASN A 13 -11.94 12.23 -11.22
N TYR A 14 -12.61 11.11 -11.48
CA TYR A 14 -12.09 10.01 -12.29
C TYR A 14 -11.57 10.43 -13.68
N GLN A 15 -12.24 11.38 -14.35
CA GLN A 15 -11.85 11.88 -15.67
C GLN A 15 -10.78 12.98 -15.60
N ILE A 16 -10.89 13.92 -14.64
CA ILE A 16 -9.94 15.03 -14.48
C ILE A 16 -8.57 14.51 -14.04
N SER A 17 -8.54 13.54 -13.12
CA SER A 17 -7.31 12.88 -12.66
C SER A 17 -6.65 12.00 -13.73
N GLY A 18 -7.37 11.66 -14.81
CA GLY A 18 -6.88 10.72 -15.83
C GLY A 18 -6.90 9.25 -15.39
N TYR A 19 -7.62 8.91 -14.30
CA TYR A 19 -7.78 7.53 -13.84
C TYR A 19 -8.54 6.68 -14.88
N ASP A 20 -9.46 7.29 -15.63
CA ASP A 20 -10.12 6.68 -16.80
C ASP A 20 -9.12 6.14 -17.84
N ARG A 21 -8.14 6.96 -18.20
CA ARG A 21 -7.09 6.59 -19.15
C ARG A 21 -6.13 5.57 -18.55
N LEU A 22 -5.89 5.65 -17.25
CA LEU A 22 -5.04 4.69 -16.53
C LEU A 22 -5.67 3.29 -16.53
N VAL A 23 -6.97 3.19 -16.23
CA VAL A 23 -7.74 1.93 -16.30
C VAL A 23 -7.74 1.39 -17.72
N ALA A 24 -8.08 2.20 -18.72
CA ALA A 24 -8.11 1.76 -20.12
C ALA A 24 -6.75 1.22 -20.61
N ARG A 25 -5.64 1.77 -20.12
CA ARG A 25 -4.29 1.32 -20.46
C ARG A 25 -3.90 0.00 -19.79
N LEU A 26 -4.45 -0.28 -18.61
CA LEU A 26 -4.00 -1.38 -17.75
C LEU A 26 -5.00 -2.53 -17.64
N GLN A 27 -6.20 -2.39 -18.20
CA GLN A 27 -7.26 -3.40 -18.16
C GLN A 27 -6.85 -4.78 -18.74
N SER A 28 -5.92 -4.83 -19.69
CA SER A 28 -5.46 -6.07 -20.31
C SER A 28 -4.23 -6.68 -19.62
N ALA A 29 -3.80 -6.12 -18.49
CA ALA A 29 -2.64 -6.60 -17.77
C ALA A 29 -2.91 -7.99 -17.17
N ALA A 30 -2.02 -8.94 -17.45
CA ALA A 30 -2.13 -10.32 -16.96
C ALA A 30 -1.67 -10.51 -15.51
N LEU A 31 -1.19 -9.46 -14.83
CA LEU A 31 -0.64 -9.52 -13.49
C LEU A 31 -1.35 -8.49 -12.59
N PRO A 32 -1.56 -8.81 -11.29
CA PRO A 32 -2.12 -7.86 -10.34
C PRO A 32 -1.34 -6.54 -10.29
N ILE A 33 -2.07 -5.43 -10.26
CA ILE A 33 -1.49 -4.08 -10.20
C ILE A 33 -1.91 -3.44 -8.88
N ILE A 34 -0.93 -2.95 -8.13
CA ILE A 34 -1.17 -2.15 -6.93
C ILE A 34 -0.69 -0.73 -7.17
N MET A 35 -1.44 0.25 -6.66
CA MET A 35 -0.90 1.61 -6.53
C MET A 35 0.08 1.61 -5.35
N SER A 36 1.37 1.50 -5.66
CA SER A 36 2.40 1.45 -4.62
C SER A 36 2.49 2.74 -3.81
N GLU A 37 2.13 3.88 -4.42
CA GLU A 37 2.05 5.17 -3.76
C GLU A 37 0.95 6.03 -4.41
N TYR A 38 0.19 6.76 -3.59
CA TYR A 38 -0.70 7.84 -4.02
C TYR A 38 -0.89 8.86 -2.89
N GLY A 39 -1.54 9.99 -3.18
CA GLY A 39 -1.83 11.02 -2.17
C GLY A 39 -1.03 12.31 -2.36
N VAL A 40 -1.18 12.96 -3.51
CA VAL A 40 -0.45 14.19 -3.85
C VAL A 40 -0.71 15.32 -2.83
N ASN A 41 0.33 16.04 -2.42
CA ASN A 41 0.24 17.05 -1.35
C ASN A 41 0.25 18.52 -1.83
N ILE A 42 -0.19 18.80 -3.07
CA ILE A 42 -0.26 20.16 -3.61
C ILE A 42 -1.26 21.04 -2.84
N GLN A 43 -2.36 20.44 -2.36
CA GLN A 43 -3.35 21.10 -1.52
C GLN A 43 -3.38 20.42 -0.16
N ASN A 44 -3.27 21.21 0.91
CA ASN A 44 -3.25 20.72 2.29
C ASN A 44 -4.35 21.42 3.12
N PRO A 45 -5.06 20.68 4.01
CA PRO A 45 -4.97 19.22 4.20
C PRO A 45 -5.44 18.42 2.96
N ARG A 46 -4.80 17.27 2.69
CA ARG A 46 -5.22 16.40 1.59
C ARG A 46 -6.59 15.82 1.86
N LYS A 47 -7.41 15.77 0.81
CA LYS A 47 -8.80 15.28 0.92
C LYS A 47 -8.92 13.76 0.77
N PHE A 48 -7.97 13.11 0.08
CA PHE A 48 -7.98 11.66 -0.17
C PHE A 48 -9.24 11.15 -0.90
N GLU A 49 -9.86 11.97 -1.74
CA GLU A 49 -11.01 11.56 -2.57
C GLU A 49 -10.61 10.43 -3.56
N GLU A 50 -9.34 10.40 -3.96
CA GLU A 50 -8.74 9.33 -4.75
C GLU A 50 -8.76 7.97 -4.07
N THR A 51 -8.79 7.91 -2.72
CA THR A 51 -8.94 6.65 -1.99
C THR A 51 -10.29 6.02 -2.32
N SER A 52 -11.37 6.81 -2.28
CA SER A 52 -12.69 6.31 -2.66
C SER A 52 -12.76 5.93 -4.14
N ALA A 53 -12.09 6.69 -5.02
CA ALA A 53 -12.01 6.33 -6.43
C ALA A 53 -11.25 5.01 -6.66
N LEU A 54 -10.13 4.78 -5.97
CA LEU A 54 -9.32 3.57 -6.10
C LEU A 54 -10.10 2.29 -5.77
N TYR A 55 -11.02 2.36 -4.81
CA TYR A 55 -11.89 1.23 -4.44
C TYR A 55 -13.27 1.27 -5.10
N SER A 56 -13.48 2.16 -6.07
CA SER A 56 -14.71 2.15 -6.88
C SER A 56 -14.73 0.96 -7.85
N PRO A 57 -15.92 0.50 -8.29
CA PRO A 57 -16.04 -0.62 -9.22
C PRO A 57 -15.22 -0.47 -10.51
N ALA A 58 -15.07 0.76 -11.02
CA ALA A 58 -14.31 1.02 -12.24
C ALA A 58 -12.79 0.84 -12.05
N MET A 59 -12.26 1.14 -10.86
CA MET A 59 -10.84 1.00 -10.57
C MET A 59 -10.50 -0.40 -10.07
N SER A 60 -11.37 -1.01 -9.26
CA SER A 60 -11.12 -2.31 -8.63
C SER A 60 -11.06 -3.48 -9.62
N GLN A 61 -11.58 -3.30 -10.84
CA GLN A 61 -11.42 -4.26 -11.94
C GLN A 61 -9.97 -4.37 -12.43
N VAL A 62 -9.14 -3.35 -12.20
CA VAL A 62 -7.76 -3.26 -12.71
C VAL A 62 -6.74 -3.20 -11.57
N PHE A 63 -7.07 -2.48 -10.50
CA PHE A 63 -6.19 -2.26 -9.36
C PHE A 63 -6.62 -3.08 -8.14
N SER A 64 -5.65 -3.77 -7.54
CA SER A 64 -5.81 -4.52 -6.29
C SER A 64 -5.62 -3.64 -5.04
N GLY A 65 -6.03 -2.37 -5.11
CA GLY A 65 -5.84 -1.37 -4.05
C GLY A 65 -4.49 -0.62 -4.12
N GLY A 66 -4.09 -0.04 -2.99
CA GLY A 66 -2.85 0.75 -2.93
C GLY A 66 -2.50 1.35 -1.58
N CYS A 67 -1.30 1.93 -1.50
CA CYS A 67 -0.73 2.50 -0.29
C CYS A 67 -0.69 4.04 -0.38
N ALA A 68 -1.32 4.73 0.57
CA ALA A 68 -1.19 6.17 0.71
C ALA A 68 0.24 6.53 1.17
N TYR A 69 0.88 7.47 0.49
CA TYR A 69 2.22 7.93 0.82
C TYR A 69 2.14 9.23 1.65
N GLU A 70 2.71 9.31 2.86
CA GLU A 70 3.32 8.27 3.68
C GLU A 70 2.87 8.40 5.13
N PHE A 71 3.17 7.43 5.99
CA PHE A 71 2.65 7.43 7.36
C PHE A 71 3.31 8.51 8.24
N TRP A 72 4.65 8.52 8.32
CA TRP A 72 5.41 9.44 9.17
C TRP A 72 5.75 10.74 8.45
N GLU A 73 5.70 11.87 9.14
CA GLU A 73 6.13 13.14 8.57
C GLU A 73 7.63 13.16 8.30
N GLY A 74 7.98 13.44 7.05
CA GLY A 74 9.33 13.73 6.61
C GLY A 74 9.46 15.15 6.07
N SER A 75 10.64 15.51 5.55
CA SER A 75 10.90 16.83 4.93
C SER A 75 10.07 17.12 3.68
N ASN A 76 9.46 16.08 3.08
CA ASN A 76 8.63 16.19 1.89
C ASN A 76 7.18 16.61 2.21
N ALA A 77 6.81 16.69 3.49
CA ALA A 77 5.48 17.01 3.99
C ALA A 77 4.35 16.05 3.50
N TYR A 78 4.65 14.76 3.37
CA TYR A 78 3.67 13.73 3.00
C TYR A 78 3.13 12.91 4.17
N GLY A 79 3.62 13.11 5.39
CA GLY A 79 3.20 12.36 6.56
C GLY A 79 1.73 12.51 6.88
N LEU A 80 1.20 11.47 7.53
CA LEU A 80 -0.13 11.44 8.10
C LEU A 80 -0.10 11.70 9.61
N VAL A 81 1.03 11.38 10.25
CA VAL A 81 1.27 11.61 11.67
C VAL A 81 2.71 12.07 11.91
N GLU A 82 2.92 12.80 12.99
CA GLU A 82 4.24 13.21 13.47
C GLU A 82 4.40 12.86 14.95
N LEU A 83 5.48 12.17 15.29
CA LEU A 83 5.81 11.86 16.69
C LEU A 83 6.99 12.73 17.12
N VAL A 84 6.73 13.64 18.05
CA VAL A 84 7.77 14.52 18.57
C VAL A 84 8.80 13.68 19.32
N ASN A 85 10.06 13.74 18.86
CA ASN A 85 11.21 12.90 19.26
C ASN A 85 11.35 11.55 18.54
N GLN A 86 10.89 11.41 17.29
CA GLN A 86 11.39 10.31 16.46
C GLN A 86 12.92 10.40 16.30
N GLU A 87 13.63 9.33 16.65
CA GLU A 87 14.96 9.08 16.09
C GLU A 87 14.78 8.78 14.58
N GLN A 88 15.12 9.73 13.71
CA GLN A 88 15.17 9.46 12.27
C GLN A 88 16.27 8.44 11.95
N ALA A 89 16.09 7.71 10.84
CA ALA A 89 17.01 6.65 10.41
C ALA A 89 18.47 7.16 10.34
N ARG A 90 19.41 6.36 10.88
CA ARG A 90 20.85 6.69 11.03
C ARG A 90 21.58 7.07 9.72
N SER A 91 20.97 6.89 8.55
CA SER A 91 21.55 7.19 7.24
C SER A 91 21.35 8.63 6.76
N THR A 92 20.62 9.48 7.49
CA THR A 92 20.38 10.88 7.10
C THR A 92 21.43 11.82 7.71
N PRO A 93 22.08 12.71 6.92
CA PRO A 93 23.04 13.66 7.47
C PRO A 93 22.35 14.65 8.42
N ALA A 94 23.03 15.02 9.51
CA ALA A 94 22.46 15.80 10.61
C ALA A 94 21.77 17.12 10.19
N TRP A 95 22.30 17.81 9.18
CA TRP A 95 21.69 19.05 8.67
C TRP A 95 20.34 18.83 7.97
N ALA A 96 20.15 17.68 7.32
CA ALA A 96 18.88 17.32 6.68
C ALA A 96 17.85 16.85 7.71
N VAL A 97 18.31 16.24 8.80
CA VAL A 97 17.49 15.86 9.97
C VAL A 97 16.89 17.10 10.61
N GLU A 98 17.71 18.13 10.91
CA GLU A 98 17.24 19.33 11.61
C GLU A 98 16.16 20.07 10.81
N LYS A 99 16.41 20.31 9.51
CA LYS A 99 15.43 21.00 8.66
C LYS A 99 14.14 20.20 8.49
N SER A 100 14.23 18.88 8.37
CA SER A 100 13.05 18.01 8.30
C SER A 100 12.24 18.10 9.59
N ARG A 101 12.92 18.05 10.74
CA ARG A 101 12.31 18.16 12.06
C ARG A 101 11.62 19.50 12.28
N GLU A 102 12.27 20.61 11.94
CA GLU A 102 11.66 21.95 12.06
C GLU A 102 10.37 22.05 11.24
N SER A 103 10.38 21.55 9.99
CA SER A 103 9.18 21.55 9.15
C SER A 103 8.05 20.67 9.70
N ALA A 104 8.39 19.50 10.24
CA ALA A 104 7.43 18.57 10.82
C ALA A 104 6.79 19.14 12.10
N LEU A 105 7.60 19.75 12.97
CA LEU A 105 7.13 20.45 14.17
C LEU A 105 6.26 21.66 13.80
N ALA A 106 6.66 22.45 12.81
CA ALA A 106 5.86 23.59 12.35
C ALA A 106 4.48 23.16 11.84
N ARG A 107 4.38 22.01 11.16
CA ARG A 107 3.09 21.43 10.76
C ARG A 107 2.29 20.91 11.95
N ALA A 108 2.95 20.22 12.88
CA ALA A 108 2.33 19.69 14.11
C ALA A 108 1.78 20.79 15.02
N ASP A 109 2.34 22.00 14.95
CA ASP A 109 1.87 23.15 15.72
C ASP A 109 0.79 23.98 15.00
N ASP A 110 0.53 23.71 13.72
CA ASP A 110 -0.55 24.36 12.96
C ASP A 110 -1.90 23.69 13.27
N PRO A 111 -2.84 24.38 13.96
CA PRO A 111 -4.16 23.83 14.29
C PRO A 111 -5.06 23.63 13.07
N LYS A 112 -4.72 24.20 11.90
CA LYS A 112 -5.46 23.95 10.65
C LYS A 112 -5.02 22.67 9.95
N LYS A 113 -3.85 22.12 10.33
CA LYS A 113 -3.28 20.90 9.75
C LYS A 113 -3.35 19.73 10.72
N THR A 114 -3.31 20.00 12.02
CA THR A 114 -3.37 18.99 13.08
C THR A 114 -4.80 18.79 13.56
N ALA A 115 -5.29 17.56 13.43
CA ALA A 115 -6.62 17.18 13.85
C ALA A 115 -6.67 16.78 15.34
N GLU A 116 -5.63 16.08 15.81
CA GLU A 116 -5.58 15.54 17.17
C GLU A 116 -4.14 15.46 17.66
N LYS A 117 -3.91 15.70 18.96
CA LYS A 117 -2.64 15.38 19.64
C LYS A 117 -2.90 14.34 20.72
N ARG A 118 -2.10 13.27 20.73
CA ARG A 118 -2.16 12.17 21.72
C ARG A 118 -0.86 12.07 22.48
N GLN A 119 -0.93 11.90 23.79
CA GLN A 119 0.26 11.57 24.56
C GLN A 119 0.55 10.06 24.43
N THR A 120 1.77 9.70 24.04
CA THR A 120 2.24 8.31 24.00
C THR A 120 3.48 8.15 24.88
N GLU A 121 3.86 6.91 25.18
CA GLU A 121 5.09 6.60 25.92
C GLU A 121 6.36 7.13 25.23
N ARG A 122 6.31 7.28 23.90
CA ARG A 122 7.42 7.78 23.08
C ARG A 122 7.39 9.30 22.88
N GLY A 123 6.40 10.00 23.42
CA GLY A 123 6.20 11.44 23.25
C GLY A 123 4.83 11.80 22.67
N PRO A 124 4.57 13.10 22.47
CA PRO A 124 3.32 13.56 21.87
C PRO A 124 3.28 13.20 20.37
N LEU A 125 2.21 12.49 19.98
CA LEU A 125 1.87 12.13 18.62
C LEU A 125 0.84 13.13 18.08
N SER A 126 1.17 13.82 17.00
CA SER A 126 0.26 14.68 16.25
C SER A 126 -0.33 13.89 15.09
N ILE A 127 -1.65 13.89 14.97
CA ILE A 127 -2.40 13.28 13.88
C ILE A 127 -2.92 14.40 12.99
N PHE A 128 -2.60 14.35 11.70
CA PHE A 128 -3.02 15.38 10.76
C PHE A 128 -4.43 15.15 10.21
N HIS A 129 -5.06 16.23 9.74
CA HIS A 129 -6.34 16.16 9.02
C HIS A 129 -6.26 15.23 7.80
N ASP A 130 -5.10 15.14 7.16
CA ASP A 130 -4.79 14.17 6.11
C ASP A 130 -5.17 12.73 6.51
N PHE A 131 -4.79 12.29 7.72
CA PHE A 131 -5.08 10.94 8.21
C PHE A 131 -6.57 10.72 8.45
N VAL A 132 -7.24 11.73 9.00
CA VAL A 132 -8.70 11.69 9.25
C VAL A 132 -9.46 11.58 7.94
N ASN A 133 -9.07 12.38 6.94
CA ASN A 133 -9.67 12.36 5.61
C ASN A 133 -9.43 11.04 4.90
N TYR A 134 -8.20 10.51 4.95
CA TYR A 134 -7.89 9.18 4.42
C TYR A 134 -8.79 8.10 5.02
N LYS A 135 -8.89 8.07 6.36
CA LYS A 135 -9.72 7.09 7.07
C LYS A 135 -11.20 7.22 6.69
N ALA A 136 -11.72 8.44 6.60
CA ALA A 136 -13.11 8.67 6.22
C ALA A 136 -13.41 8.15 4.81
N ASN A 137 -12.54 8.42 3.83
CA ASN A 137 -12.70 7.93 2.47
C ASN A 137 -12.55 6.41 2.36
N LEU A 138 -11.68 5.80 3.18
CA LEU A 138 -11.52 4.34 3.27
C LEU A 138 -12.72 3.68 3.96
N ASP A 139 -13.26 4.27 5.02
CA ASP A 139 -14.44 3.73 5.70
C ASP A 139 -15.67 3.81 4.78
N ALA A 140 -15.76 4.85 3.94
CA ALA A 140 -16.82 4.99 2.94
C ALA A 140 -16.82 3.91 1.84
N THR A 141 -15.69 3.21 1.62
CA THR A 141 -15.62 2.16 0.58
C THR A 141 -16.05 0.80 1.09
N ARG A 142 -16.18 0.60 2.40
CA ARG A 142 -16.53 -0.70 3.01
C ARG A 142 -17.91 -1.23 2.62
N GLY A 143 -18.82 -0.35 2.23
CA GLY A 143 -20.17 -0.70 1.78
C GLY A 143 -20.32 -0.81 0.26
N ILE A 144 -19.23 -0.62 -0.51
CA ILE A 144 -19.26 -0.77 -1.96
C ILE A 144 -19.28 -2.26 -2.24
N ASP A 145 -20.44 -2.75 -2.69
CA ASP A 145 -20.57 -4.12 -3.17
C ASP A 145 -19.69 -4.26 -4.41
N MET A 146 -18.61 -5.04 -4.28
CA MET A 146 -17.77 -5.35 -5.42
C MET A 146 -18.57 -6.28 -6.30
N ASN A 147 -19.25 -5.74 -7.31
CA ASN A 147 -19.86 -6.53 -8.39
C ASN A 147 -18.74 -7.10 -9.27
N TRP A 148 -17.91 -7.94 -8.65
CA TRP A 148 -16.90 -8.75 -9.28
C TRP A 148 -17.62 -9.96 -9.84
N GLU A 149 -17.96 -9.91 -11.12
CA GLU A 149 -18.31 -11.11 -11.88
C GLU A 149 -17.02 -11.93 -12.04
N GLY A 150 -16.72 -12.76 -11.04
CA GLY A 150 -15.45 -13.48 -10.90
C GLY A 150 -15.14 -14.46 -12.01
N ASP A 151 -16.05 -14.64 -12.95
CA ASP A 151 -15.91 -15.56 -14.06
C ASP A 151 -15.12 -14.97 -15.24
N VAL A 152 -14.93 -13.64 -15.33
CA VAL A 152 -14.26 -13.04 -16.51
C VAL A 152 -12.75 -13.29 -16.50
N MET A 153 -12.05 -12.96 -15.41
CA MET A 153 -10.60 -13.21 -15.35
C MET A 153 -10.27 -14.70 -15.23
N GLU A 154 -11.15 -15.50 -14.61
CA GLU A 154 -10.96 -16.93 -14.49
C GLU A 154 -11.22 -17.66 -15.82
N SER A 155 -12.23 -17.23 -16.60
CA SER A 155 -12.46 -17.76 -17.95
C SER A 155 -11.38 -17.35 -18.96
N GLU A 156 -10.89 -16.09 -18.92
CA GLU A 156 -9.76 -15.67 -19.76
C GLU A 156 -8.43 -16.35 -19.35
N ALA A 157 -8.22 -16.60 -18.05
CA ALA A 157 -7.08 -17.39 -17.58
C ALA A 157 -7.20 -18.87 -18.00
N ALA A 158 -8.41 -19.44 -17.99
CA ALA A 158 -8.67 -20.80 -18.46
C ALA A 158 -8.49 -20.93 -19.99
N GLU A 159 -8.92 -19.94 -20.78
CA GLU A 159 -8.65 -19.89 -22.23
C GLU A 159 -7.16 -19.76 -22.55
N ARG A 160 -6.39 -19.02 -21.73
CA ARG A 160 -4.92 -18.98 -21.82
C ARG A 160 -4.23 -20.21 -21.21
N GLY A 161 -4.98 -21.06 -20.52
CA GLY A 161 -4.52 -22.23 -19.78
C GLY A 161 -4.32 -23.49 -20.62
N THR A 162 -4.70 -23.50 -21.90
CA THR A 162 -4.34 -24.58 -22.84
C THR A 162 -2.91 -24.43 -23.33
N VAL A 163 -1.95 -24.45 -22.39
CA VAL A 163 -0.54 -24.69 -22.70
C VAL A 163 -0.31 -26.18 -22.49
N ASP A 164 0.11 -26.89 -23.54
CA ASP A 164 0.49 -28.30 -23.43
C ASP A 164 1.70 -28.44 -22.49
N LEU A 165 1.42 -28.87 -21.26
CA LEU A 165 2.43 -29.07 -20.22
C LEU A 165 3.23 -30.37 -20.41
N SER A 166 2.89 -31.22 -21.38
CA SER A 166 3.59 -32.50 -21.63
C SER A 166 5.00 -32.33 -22.20
N GLN A 167 5.35 -31.12 -22.66
CA GLN A 167 6.67 -30.77 -23.22
C GLN A 167 7.48 -29.84 -22.29
N ARG A 168 7.04 -29.56 -21.06
CA ARG A 168 7.83 -28.77 -20.11
C ARG A 168 8.99 -29.59 -19.52
N GLN A 169 10.18 -29.46 -20.09
CA GLN A 169 11.41 -29.67 -19.33
C GLN A 169 11.70 -28.39 -18.53
N TRP A 170 11.36 -28.43 -17.25
CA TRP A 170 11.62 -27.37 -16.28
C TRP A 170 13.12 -27.46 -15.89
N PRO A 171 13.91 -26.37 -15.85
CA PRO A 171 15.39 -26.39 -15.71
C PRO A 171 15.89 -26.76 -14.29
N TRP A 172 15.10 -27.48 -13.51
CA TRP A 172 15.38 -27.86 -12.13
C TRP A 172 15.83 -29.31 -12.16
N GLU A 173 16.95 -29.51 -12.86
CA GLU A 173 17.81 -30.65 -12.60
C GLU A 173 18.22 -30.64 -11.10
N PRO A 174 18.63 -31.80 -10.55
CA PRO A 174 18.93 -31.96 -9.12
C PRO A 174 19.92 -30.94 -8.53
N GLU A 175 20.66 -30.24 -9.39
CA GLU A 175 21.66 -29.23 -9.05
C GLU A 175 21.07 -27.88 -8.58
N ASN A 176 19.78 -27.61 -8.81
CA ASN A 176 19.11 -26.35 -8.44
C ASN A 176 17.99 -26.55 -7.40
N GLN A 177 18.15 -27.50 -6.47
CA GLN A 177 17.25 -27.59 -5.32
C GLN A 177 17.41 -26.39 -4.39
N VAL A 178 16.30 -26.00 -3.78
CA VAL A 178 16.19 -24.90 -2.83
C VAL A 178 17.24 -25.10 -1.71
N PRO A 179 18.09 -24.10 -1.40
CA PRO A 179 19.09 -24.25 -0.35
C PRO A 179 18.44 -24.57 1.01
N ASP A 180 19.13 -25.34 1.86
CA ASP A 180 18.72 -25.69 3.24
C ASP A 180 18.41 -24.47 4.15
N THR A 181 18.59 -23.25 3.66
CA THR A 181 18.31 -21.99 4.35
C THR A 181 16.92 -21.43 4.09
N VAL A 182 16.14 -22.02 3.19
CA VAL A 182 14.77 -21.59 2.93
C VAL A 182 13.83 -22.35 3.86
N VAL A 183 13.00 -21.59 4.57
CA VAL A 183 11.98 -22.12 5.48
C VAL A 183 10.98 -22.96 4.71
N ASP A 184 10.93 -24.26 5.00
CA ASP A 184 9.87 -25.15 4.55
C ASP A 184 8.60 -24.86 5.36
N TRP A 185 7.73 -24.02 4.80
CA TRP A 185 6.47 -23.64 5.42
C TRP A 185 5.54 -24.84 5.66
N THR A 186 5.64 -25.88 4.84
CA THR A 186 4.86 -27.12 4.95
C THR A 186 5.26 -27.93 6.18
N GLU A 187 6.57 -28.05 6.44
CA GLU A 187 7.08 -28.71 7.65
C GLU A 187 6.79 -27.87 8.91
N THR A 188 6.90 -26.55 8.78
CA THR A 188 6.64 -25.59 9.88
C THR A 188 5.18 -25.62 10.32
N GLU A 189 4.21 -25.75 9.39
CA GLU A 189 2.78 -25.88 9.71
C GLU A 189 2.46 -27.18 10.47
N GLY A 190 3.21 -28.26 10.20
CA GLY A 190 3.08 -29.53 10.93
C GLY A 190 3.58 -29.45 12.37
N VAL A 191 4.66 -28.70 12.60
CA VAL A 191 5.24 -28.47 13.94
C VAL A 191 4.36 -27.55 14.79
N VAL A 192 3.78 -26.50 14.18
CA VAL A 192 2.94 -25.52 14.89
C VAL A 192 1.57 -26.09 15.28
N ASN A 193 1.02 -27.04 14.51
CA ASN A 193 -0.32 -27.60 14.73
C ASN A 193 -0.38 -28.90 15.58
N GLY A 194 0.72 -29.26 16.26
CA GLY A 194 0.65 -30.16 17.42
C GLY A 194 0.54 -31.66 17.12
N ARG A 195 1.60 -32.27 16.58
CA ARG A 195 1.89 -33.69 16.83
C ARG A 195 3.22 -33.85 17.58
N GLY A 196 3.09 -33.82 18.92
CA GLY A 196 3.85 -34.65 19.88
C GLY A 196 5.38 -34.64 19.81
N LEU A 197 5.99 -33.97 20.78
CA LEU A 197 7.32 -34.25 21.30
C LEU A 197 7.51 -35.76 21.62
N LEU A 198 8.64 -36.33 21.22
CA LEU A 198 9.22 -37.50 21.87
C LEU A 198 10.75 -37.32 21.96
N TYR A 199 11.20 -37.03 23.17
CA TYR A 199 12.60 -37.10 23.59
C TYR A 199 12.99 -38.59 23.68
N VAL A 200 14.13 -38.98 23.10
CA VAL A 200 14.92 -40.14 23.58
C VAL A 200 16.41 -39.82 23.39
N MET A 201 17.14 -40.01 24.49
CA MET A 201 18.60 -39.92 24.77
C MET A 201 19.58 -39.63 23.64
#